data_AF-A0A959Q8S5-F1
#
_entry.id   AF-A0A959Q8S5-F1
#
_cell.length_a   1.000
_cell.length_b   1.000
_cell.length_c   1.000
_cell.angle_alpha   90.00
_cell.angle_beta   90.00
_cell.angle_gamma   90.00
#
_symmetry.space_group_name_H-M   'P 1'
#
loop_
_entity.id
_entity.type
_entity.pdbx_description
1 polymer ?
#
loop_
_entity_poly.entity_id
_entity_poly.type
_entity_poly.pdbx_seq_one_letter_code
_entity_poly.pdbx_strand_id
1 'polypeptide(L)'
;MKIKNPTYKHDLLDKLLAAIKKRRFVLLALFVTYNLLLGGLLVSLFYSEVSPARRQRMIDRFTAYLPFGAAAAQEEDPLKDLPAVPEELQLTFASDGLEQLAAVRQRALAKGILDGDEANRVEVSVVSQGQTYPATAGLAGYAPEFWEDQDQWALEVTAQDDRQILGMRHFALYPPATQGYLDEWLVHRLLAYNGLHALQRDLVSVDAGQGGSRIYAL
;
A
#
# COMPACT_ATOMS: atom_id res chain seq x y z
N MET A 1 -61.56 13.52 -62.72
CA MET A 1 -60.26 14.19 -62.87
C MET A 1 -59.38 13.82 -61.69
N LYS A 2 -58.49 12.82 -61.83
CA LYS A 2 -57.59 12.36 -60.74
C LYS A 2 -56.25 13.06 -60.90
N ILE A 3 -55.92 13.95 -59.97
CA ILE A 3 -54.62 14.62 -59.93
C ILE A 3 -53.59 13.60 -59.45
N LYS A 4 -52.64 13.21 -60.32
CA LYS A 4 -51.49 12.37 -59.95
C LYS A 4 -50.59 13.21 -59.05
N ASN A 5 -50.47 12.82 -57.77
CA ASN A 5 -49.45 13.35 -56.88
C ASN A 5 -48.05 12.90 -57.34
N PRO A 6 -47.04 13.78 -57.36
CA PRO A 6 -45.73 13.43 -57.89
C PRO A 6 -44.93 12.59 -56.89
N THR A 7 -44.69 11.33 -57.24
CA THR A 7 -43.83 10.36 -56.58
C THR A 7 -42.33 10.70 -56.77
N TYR A 8 -41.92 11.95 -56.49
CA TYR A 8 -40.54 12.40 -56.71
C TYR A 8 -39.74 12.64 -55.42
N LYS A 9 -40.40 12.70 -54.25
CA LYS A 9 -39.72 12.96 -52.96
C LYS A 9 -39.04 11.73 -52.33
N HIS A 10 -39.40 10.50 -52.70
CA HIS A 10 -38.88 9.30 -52.03
C HIS A 10 -37.47 8.90 -52.50
N ASP A 11 -37.19 8.92 -53.81
CA ASP A 11 -35.91 8.44 -54.37
C ASP A 11 -34.69 9.23 -53.85
N LEU A 12 -34.86 10.54 -53.63
CA LEU A 12 -33.78 11.40 -53.14
C LEU A 12 -33.48 11.17 -51.65
N LEU A 13 -34.53 10.95 -50.85
CA LEU A 13 -34.41 10.63 -49.42
C LEU A 13 -33.79 9.25 -49.22
N ASP A 14 -34.16 8.27 -50.03
CA ASP A 14 -33.63 6.91 -49.94
C ASP A 14 -32.14 6.86 -50.33
N LYS A 15 -31.74 7.59 -51.38
CA LYS A 15 -30.34 7.79 -51.76
C LYS A 15 -29.53 8.51 -50.68
N LEU A 16 -30.12 9.54 -50.05
CA LEU A 16 -29.49 10.27 -48.94
C LEU A 16 -29.30 9.37 -47.72
N LEU A 17 -30.32 8.60 -47.32
CA LEU A 17 -30.26 7.68 -46.20
C LEU A 17 -29.24 6.56 -46.42
N ALA A 18 -29.16 6.02 -47.65
CA ALA A 18 -28.15 5.04 -48.02
C ALA A 18 -26.71 5.63 -47.94
N ALA A 19 -26.53 6.88 -48.41
CA ALA A 19 -25.26 7.59 -48.31
C ALA A 19 -24.86 7.88 -46.85
N ILE A 20 -25.80 8.31 -46.01
CA ILE A 20 -25.61 8.54 -44.57
C ILE A 20 -25.22 7.23 -43.88
N LYS A 21 -25.91 6.13 -44.17
CA LYS A 21 -25.63 4.81 -43.57
C LYS A 21 -24.25 4.29 -43.97
N LYS A 22 -23.84 4.49 -45.23
CA LYS A 22 -22.50 4.11 -45.74
C LYS A 22 -21.36 4.92 -45.12
N ARG A 23 -21.61 6.18 -44.77
CA ARG A 23 -20.59 7.11 -44.23
C ARG A 23 -20.81 7.49 -42.76
N ARG A 24 -21.62 6.72 -42.03
CA ARG A 24 -22.06 7.05 -40.66
C ARG A 24 -20.92 7.37 -39.69
N PHE A 25 -19.79 6.67 -39.80
CA PHE A 25 -18.62 6.92 -38.95
C PHE A 25 -17.90 8.24 -39.29
N VAL A 26 -17.81 8.59 -40.56
CA VAL A 26 -17.23 9.88 -41.00
C VAL A 26 -18.13 11.03 -40.57
N LEU A 27 -19.45 10.87 -40.71
CA LEU A 27 -20.42 11.88 -40.26
C LEU A 27 -20.41 12.03 -38.72
N LEU A 28 -20.29 10.94 -37.97
CA LEU A 28 -20.15 10.97 -36.52
C LEU A 28 -18.85 11.68 -36.12
N ALA A 29 -17.72 11.35 -36.76
CA ALA A 29 -16.44 11.99 -36.49
C ALA A 29 -16.50 13.49 -36.77
N LEU A 30 -17.07 13.90 -37.92
CA LEU A 30 -17.27 15.32 -38.24
C LEU A 30 -18.20 16.02 -37.24
N PHE A 31 -19.27 15.35 -36.80
CA PHE A 31 -20.17 15.89 -35.78
C PHE A 31 -19.47 16.08 -34.44
N VAL A 32 -18.69 15.11 -33.98
CA VAL A 32 -17.92 15.21 -32.73
C VAL A 32 -16.88 16.32 -32.84
N THR A 33 -16.11 16.37 -33.93
CA THR A 33 -15.11 17.42 -34.16
C THR A 33 -15.74 18.80 -34.21
N TYR A 34 -16.88 18.95 -34.87
CA TYR A 34 -17.63 20.21 -34.91
C TYR A 34 -18.06 20.65 -33.51
N ASN A 35 -18.60 19.74 -32.69
CA ASN A 35 -19.02 20.07 -31.32
C ASN A 35 -17.84 20.43 -30.41
N LEU A 36 -16.68 19.79 -30.58
CA LEU A 36 -15.46 20.14 -29.85
C LEU A 36 -14.96 21.54 -30.24
N LEU A 37 -14.94 21.87 -31.53
CA LEU A 37 -14.54 23.19 -32.01
C LEU A 37 -15.53 24.27 -31.55
N LEU A 38 -16.83 24.00 -31.65
CA LEU A 38 -17.88 24.92 -31.20
C LEU A 38 -17.81 25.14 -29.68
N GLY A 39 -17.60 24.07 -28.91
CA GLY A 39 -17.40 24.14 -27.46
C GLY A 39 -16.16 24.97 -27.10
N GLY A 40 -15.03 24.73 -27.77
CA GLY A 40 -13.80 25.52 -27.58
C GLY A 40 -13.98 26.99 -27.93
N LEU A 41 -14.73 27.30 -29.00
CA LEU A 41 -15.05 28.67 -29.39
C LEU A 41 -15.95 29.35 -28.35
N LEU A 42 -16.99 28.67 -27.86
CA LEU A 42 -17.90 29.20 -26.84
C LEU A 42 -17.17 29.43 -25.51
N VAL A 43 -16.28 28.51 -25.12
CA VAL A 43 -15.39 28.71 -23.97
C VAL A 43 -14.50 29.93 -24.22
N SER A 44 -13.85 30.04 -25.38
CA SER A 44 -12.98 31.18 -25.71
C SER A 44 -13.73 32.53 -25.66
N LEU A 45 -14.95 32.60 -26.21
CA LEU A 45 -15.81 33.78 -26.16
C LEU A 45 -16.30 34.10 -24.74
N PHE A 46 -16.67 33.07 -23.98
CA PHE A 46 -17.01 33.26 -22.56
C PHE A 46 -15.80 33.78 -21.77
N TYR A 47 -14.60 33.30 -22.08
CA TYR A 47 -13.37 33.74 -21.43
C TYR A 47 -12.92 35.13 -21.89
N SER A 48 -13.23 35.58 -23.12
CA SER A 48 -12.85 36.91 -23.61
C SER A 48 -13.62 38.04 -22.93
N GLU A 49 -14.84 37.80 -22.46
CA GLU A 49 -15.65 38.78 -21.70
C GLU A 49 -15.34 38.78 -20.19
N VAL A 50 -14.63 37.77 -19.69
CA VAL A 50 -14.27 37.66 -18.27
C VAL A 50 -13.00 38.46 -18.01
N SER A 51 -13.13 39.54 -17.24
CA SER A 51 -12.01 40.37 -16.76
C SER A 51 -10.86 39.49 -16.23
N PRO A 52 -9.58 39.86 -16.46
CA PRO A 52 -8.43 39.07 -16.02
C PRO A 52 -8.50 38.66 -14.55
N ALA A 53 -9.02 39.54 -13.68
CA ALA A 53 -9.20 39.28 -12.26
C ALA A 53 -10.25 38.18 -11.94
N ARG A 54 -11.35 38.08 -12.69
CA ARG A 54 -12.33 36.99 -12.52
C ARG A 54 -11.80 35.67 -13.07
N ARG A 55 -10.99 35.72 -14.14
CA ARG A 55 -10.34 34.55 -14.73
C ARG A 55 -9.38 33.92 -13.73
N GLN A 56 -8.54 34.75 -13.09
CA GLN A 56 -7.63 34.29 -12.05
C GLN A 56 -8.39 33.64 -10.89
N ARG A 57 -9.46 34.26 -10.37
CA ARG A 57 -10.26 33.68 -9.29
C ARG A 57 -10.94 32.34 -9.65
N MET A 58 -11.32 32.15 -10.92
CA MET A 58 -11.88 30.88 -11.37
C MET A 58 -10.81 29.80 -11.49
N ILE A 59 -9.63 30.15 -12.01
CA ILE A 59 -8.46 29.27 -12.04
C ILE A 59 -8.08 28.90 -10.61
N ASP A 60 -7.93 29.88 -9.71
CA ASP A 60 -7.58 29.66 -8.30
C ASP A 60 -8.58 28.75 -7.60
N ARG A 61 -9.89 28.94 -7.84
CA ARG A 61 -10.94 28.02 -7.33
C ARG A 61 -10.80 26.63 -7.92
N PHE A 62 -10.62 26.50 -9.23
CA PHE A 62 -10.49 25.21 -9.89
C PHE A 62 -9.24 24.46 -9.42
N THR A 63 -8.10 25.15 -9.28
CA THR A 63 -6.87 24.58 -8.73
C THR A 63 -6.97 24.27 -7.24
N ALA A 64 -7.79 25.00 -6.47
CA ALA A 64 -8.05 24.68 -5.07
C ALA A 64 -8.86 23.38 -4.87
N TYR A 65 -9.62 22.94 -5.88
CA TYR A 65 -10.33 21.65 -5.88
C TYR A 65 -9.51 20.50 -6.49
N LEU A 66 -8.33 20.78 -7.05
CA LEU A 66 -7.39 19.76 -7.49
C LEU A 66 -6.38 19.52 -6.35
N PRO A 67 -6.57 18.50 -5.50
CA PRO A 67 -5.72 18.27 -4.33
C PRO A 67 -4.27 17.88 -4.66
N PHE A 68 -3.87 17.83 -5.94
CA PHE A 68 -2.63 17.22 -6.38
C PHE A 68 -1.59 18.16 -6.98
N GLY A 69 -1.91 19.45 -7.18
CA GLY A 69 -1.12 20.30 -8.09
C GLY A 69 -0.07 21.21 -7.46
N ALA A 70 -0.33 21.77 -6.27
CA ALA A 70 0.50 22.86 -5.75
C ALA A 70 0.76 22.80 -4.23
N ALA A 71 -0.16 22.26 -3.43
CA ALA A 71 0.06 22.05 -2.00
C ALA A 71 0.99 20.86 -1.71
N ALA A 72 0.94 19.81 -2.55
CA ALA A 72 1.83 18.64 -2.45
C ALA A 72 3.30 18.95 -2.76
N ALA A 73 3.61 20.10 -3.36
CA ALA A 73 4.99 20.49 -3.69
C ALA A 73 5.81 20.97 -2.48
N GLN A 74 5.16 21.19 -1.32
CA GLN A 74 5.82 21.53 -0.06
C GLN A 74 5.78 20.39 0.97
N GLU A 75 5.23 19.24 0.59
CA GLU A 75 5.19 18.06 1.45
C GLU A 75 6.57 17.38 1.41
N GLU A 76 7.26 17.35 2.56
CA GLU A 76 8.56 16.69 2.67
C GLU A 76 8.43 15.23 2.23
N ASP A 77 9.43 14.76 1.46
CA ASP A 77 9.47 13.38 0.97
C ASP A 77 9.26 12.41 2.15
N PRO A 78 8.18 11.62 2.16
CA PRO A 78 7.85 10.71 3.27
C PRO A 78 8.94 9.67 3.54
N LEU A 79 9.88 9.50 2.60
CA LEU A 79 10.98 8.55 2.67
C LEU A 79 12.32 9.18 3.09
N LYS A 80 12.38 10.51 3.29
CA LYS A 80 13.63 11.24 3.52
C LYS A 80 14.33 10.92 4.84
N ASP A 81 13.57 10.62 5.88
CA ASP A 81 14.09 10.31 7.20
C ASP A 81 14.27 8.80 7.44
N LEU A 82 14.17 8.00 6.39
CA LEU A 82 14.36 6.56 6.51
C LEU A 82 15.81 6.24 6.85
N PRO A 83 16.06 5.49 7.94
CA PRO A 83 17.39 4.99 8.18
C PRO A 83 17.75 4.04 7.03
N ALA A 84 18.88 4.32 6.38
CA ALA A 84 19.41 3.48 5.30
C ALA A 84 19.78 2.05 5.77
N VAL A 85 19.86 1.85 7.09
CA VAL A 85 20.24 0.60 7.74
C VAL A 85 19.17 0.24 8.79
N PRO A 86 18.58 -0.96 8.74
CA PRO A 86 17.59 -1.39 9.73
C PRO A 86 18.24 -1.50 11.12
N GLU A 87 17.45 -1.28 12.17
CA GLU A 87 17.88 -1.47 13.56
C GLU A 87 18.29 -2.92 13.80
N GLU A 88 19.37 -3.14 14.55
CA GLU A 88 19.91 -4.46 14.83
C GLU A 88 19.43 -4.98 16.20
N LEU A 89 18.95 -6.21 16.21
CA LEU A 89 18.58 -6.96 17.41
C LEU A 89 19.42 -8.23 17.48
N GLN A 90 20.09 -8.46 18.62
CA GLN A 90 20.75 -9.74 18.88
C GLN A 90 19.99 -10.50 19.96
N LEU A 91 19.60 -11.73 19.66
CA LEU A 91 18.87 -12.62 20.56
C LEU A 91 19.82 -13.71 21.05
N THR A 92 20.09 -13.71 22.35
CA THR A 92 20.88 -14.76 23.01
C THR A 92 19.96 -15.59 23.90
N PHE A 93 19.64 -16.79 23.47
CA PHE A 93 18.78 -17.71 24.21
C PHE A 93 19.55 -18.36 25.37
N ALA A 94 18.84 -18.69 26.45
CA ALA A 94 19.38 -19.59 27.48
C ALA A 94 19.78 -20.94 26.86
N SER A 95 20.66 -21.68 27.55
CA SER A 95 21.40 -22.83 27.00
C SER A 95 20.54 -23.88 26.29
N ASP A 96 19.32 -24.14 26.75
CA ASP A 96 18.38 -25.11 26.19
C ASP A 96 17.17 -24.45 25.50
N GLY A 97 17.10 -23.11 25.47
CA GLY A 97 15.94 -22.37 24.98
C GLY A 97 15.65 -22.61 23.49
N LEU A 98 16.70 -22.62 22.66
CA LEU A 98 16.55 -22.92 21.22
C LEU A 98 16.07 -24.36 20.98
N GLU A 99 16.57 -25.33 21.74
CA GLU A 99 16.15 -26.73 21.62
C GLU A 99 14.68 -26.91 22.04
N GLN A 100 14.27 -26.21 23.11
CA GLN A 100 12.87 -26.19 23.54
C GLN A 100 11.95 -25.59 22.47
N LEU A 101 12.34 -24.45 21.86
CA LEU A 101 11.58 -23.84 20.76
C LEU A 101 11.53 -24.75 19.53
N ALA A 102 12.64 -25.42 19.20
CA ALA A 102 12.69 -26.38 18.09
C ALA A 102 11.74 -27.58 18.33
N ALA A 103 11.63 -28.07 19.57
CA ALA A 103 10.70 -29.14 19.92
C ALA A 103 9.23 -28.68 19.78
N VAL A 104 8.91 -27.46 20.20
CA VAL A 104 7.57 -26.86 19.98
C VAL A 104 7.29 -26.75 18.49
N ARG A 105 8.23 -26.23 17.70
CA ARG A 105 8.14 -26.11 16.25
C ARG A 105 7.84 -27.45 15.58
N GLN A 106 8.54 -28.51 15.96
CA GLN A 106 8.31 -29.85 15.40
C GLN A 106 6.91 -30.38 15.69
N ARG A 107 6.38 -30.13 16.90
CA ARG A 107 5.00 -30.52 17.24
C ARG A 107 3.98 -29.69 16.48
N ALA A 108 4.21 -28.39 16.34
CA ALA A 108 3.35 -27.49 15.56
C ALA A 108 3.34 -27.89 14.06
N LEU A 109 4.51 -28.18 13.47
CA LEU A 109 4.67 -28.75 12.13
C LEU A 109 3.85 -30.02 11.94
N ALA A 110 3.95 -30.96 12.87
CA ALA A 110 3.23 -32.23 12.79
C ALA A 110 1.70 -32.06 12.88
N LYS A 111 1.23 -31.06 13.65
CA LYS A 111 -0.19 -30.74 13.81
C LYS A 111 -0.74 -29.85 12.68
N GLY A 112 0.12 -29.08 12.02
CA GLY A 112 -0.25 -28.03 11.07
C GLY A 112 -0.74 -26.74 11.73
N ILE A 113 -0.64 -26.62 13.06
CA ILE A 113 -1.07 -25.45 13.83
C ILE A 113 -0.24 -25.34 15.13
N LEU A 114 0.07 -24.12 15.55
CA LEU A 114 0.61 -23.84 16.87
C LEU A 114 -0.56 -23.71 17.87
N ASP A 115 -0.68 -24.68 18.77
CA ASP A 115 -1.71 -24.69 19.81
C ASP A 115 -1.26 -23.87 21.03
N GLY A 116 -2.11 -22.95 21.49
CA GLY A 116 -1.76 -21.94 22.49
C GLY A 116 -1.43 -22.50 23.88
N ASP A 117 -1.89 -23.72 24.19
CA ASP A 117 -1.61 -24.42 25.45
C ASP A 117 -0.17 -24.96 25.54
N GLU A 118 0.60 -24.91 24.44
CA GLU A 118 2.01 -25.32 24.38
C GLU A 118 2.99 -24.14 24.28
N ALA A 119 2.57 -22.91 24.66
CA ALA A 119 3.38 -21.69 24.60
C ALA A 119 4.57 -21.74 25.58
N ASN A 120 5.57 -22.53 25.22
CA ASN A 120 6.85 -22.61 25.90
C ASN A 120 7.62 -21.32 25.60
N ARG A 121 7.53 -20.39 26.55
CA ARG A 121 8.37 -19.20 26.56
C ARG A 121 9.71 -19.55 27.17
N VAL A 122 10.77 -19.17 26.49
CA VAL A 122 12.15 -19.39 26.92
C VAL A 122 12.81 -18.06 27.24
N GLU A 123 13.72 -18.08 28.20
CA GLU A 123 14.51 -16.91 28.57
C GLU A 123 15.46 -16.53 27.42
N VAL A 124 15.50 -15.24 27.12
CA VAL A 124 16.33 -14.66 26.07
C VAL A 124 16.86 -13.29 26.51
N SER A 125 18.13 -13.03 26.23
CA SER A 125 18.69 -11.68 26.32
C SER A 125 18.64 -11.01 24.97
N VAL A 126 18.04 -9.82 24.90
CA VAL A 126 17.95 -9.00 23.69
C VAL A 126 18.95 -7.87 23.78
N VAL A 127 19.85 -7.74 22.81
CA VAL A 127 20.71 -6.58 22.67
C VAL A 127 20.15 -5.67 21.59
N SER A 128 19.91 -4.40 21.93
CA SER A 128 19.45 -3.35 21.03
C SER A 128 20.07 -2.02 21.44
N GLN A 129 20.56 -1.23 20.48
CA GLN A 129 21.19 0.07 20.72
C GLN A 129 22.30 0.03 21.79
N GLY A 130 23.07 -1.07 21.84
CA GLY A 130 24.16 -1.29 22.80
C GLY A 130 23.71 -1.61 24.23
N GLN A 131 22.41 -1.80 24.48
CA GLN A 131 21.85 -2.17 25.77
C GLN A 131 21.31 -3.60 25.74
N THR A 132 21.49 -4.32 26.85
CA THR A 132 20.97 -5.69 27.03
C THR A 132 19.71 -5.67 27.90
N TYR A 133 18.67 -6.34 27.41
CA TYR A 133 17.36 -6.43 28.03
C TYR A 133 17.04 -7.90 28.32
N PRO A 134 16.66 -8.24 29.57
CA PRO A 134 16.09 -9.54 29.86
C PRO A 134 14.69 -9.62 29.24
N ALA A 135 14.39 -10.74 28.58
CA ALA A 135 13.13 -10.97 27.90
C ALA A 135 12.79 -12.47 27.87
N THR A 136 11.56 -12.76 27.46
CA THR A 136 11.14 -14.11 27.08
C THR A 136 10.79 -14.14 25.60
N ALA A 137 11.04 -15.26 24.94
CA ALA A 137 10.64 -15.50 23.56
C ALA A 137 9.83 -16.80 23.42
N GLY A 138 8.83 -16.80 22.54
CA GLY A 138 8.08 -17.98 22.12
C GLY A 138 7.89 -17.98 20.61
N LEU A 139 7.42 -19.09 20.02
CA LEU A 139 6.98 -19.07 18.62
C LEU A 139 5.75 -18.19 18.46
N ALA A 140 5.71 -17.38 17.41
CA ALA A 140 4.57 -16.53 17.06
C ALA A 140 3.79 -17.09 15.86
N GLY A 141 2.52 -16.68 15.76
CA GLY A 141 1.62 -17.07 14.67
C GLY A 141 1.01 -18.46 14.86
N TYR A 142 -0.08 -18.73 14.13
CA TYR A 142 -0.84 -19.97 14.28
C TYR A 142 -0.52 -21.01 13.20
N ALA A 143 -0.15 -20.57 11.99
CA ALA A 143 -0.03 -21.42 10.82
C ALA A 143 1.43 -21.75 10.44
N PRO A 144 1.65 -22.80 9.62
CA PRO A 144 2.99 -23.27 9.29
C PRO A 144 3.92 -22.25 8.67
N GLU A 145 3.41 -21.32 7.84
CA GLU A 145 4.19 -20.29 7.16
C GLU A 145 5.02 -19.41 8.11
N PHE A 146 4.63 -19.34 9.39
CA PHE A 146 5.35 -18.58 10.40
C PHE A 146 6.61 -19.29 10.91
N TRP A 147 6.73 -20.60 10.75
CA TRP A 147 7.80 -21.39 11.35
C TRP A 147 8.29 -22.55 10.49
N GLU A 148 7.80 -22.74 9.26
CA GLU A 148 8.20 -23.84 8.37
C GLU A 148 9.63 -23.69 7.84
N ASP A 149 10.11 -22.45 7.73
CA ASP A 149 11.49 -22.15 7.36
C ASP A 149 12.46 -22.75 8.38
N GLN A 150 13.60 -23.26 7.92
CA GLN A 150 14.58 -23.93 8.80
C GLN A 150 15.33 -22.94 9.71
N ASP A 151 15.35 -21.69 9.28
CA ASP A 151 16.37 -20.70 9.57
C ASP A 151 15.71 -19.42 10.10
N GLN A 152 14.47 -19.14 9.71
CA GLN A 152 13.74 -17.93 10.06
C GLN A 152 12.37 -18.26 10.66
N TRP A 153 12.25 -18.20 11.98
CA TRP A 153 11.00 -18.51 12.69
C TRP A 153 10.38 -17.24 13.23
N ALA A 154 9.05 -17.14 13.16
CA ALA A 154 8.33 -16.07 13.82
C ALA A 154 8.44 -16.22 15.34
N LEU A 155 8.81 -15.13 16.01
CA LEU A 155 9.04 -15.10 17.45
C LEU A 155 8.21 -14.01 18.10
N GLU A 156 7.60 -14.32 19.24
CA GLU A 156 6.95 -13.34 20.10
C GLU A 156 7.88 -13.04 21.27
N VAL A 157 8.29 -11.79 21.43
CA VAL A 157 9.26 -11.34 22.43
C VAL A 157 8.57 -10.46 23.45
N THR A 158 8.81 -10.72 24.73
CA THR A 158 8.28 -9.93 25.84
C THR A 158 9.42 -9.50 26.76
N ALA A 159 9.65 -8.20 26.85
CA ALA A 159 10.60 -7.60 27.77
C ALA A 159 10.16 -7.82 29.24
N GLN A 160 11.12 -8.13 30.11
CA GLN A 160 10.91 -8.31 31.54
C GLN A 160 11.17 -7.01 32.32
N ASP A 161 10.90 -7.04 33.63
CA ASP A 161 11.20 -5.97 34.60
C ASP A 161 10.65 -4.58 34.22
N ASP A 162 9.45 -4.55 33.64
CA ASP A 162 8.78 -3.33 33.15
C ASP A 162 9.63 -2.50 32.16
N ARG A 163 10.64 -3.12 31.54
CA ARG A 163 11.46 -2.51 30.50
C ARG A 163 10.73 -2.52 29.16
N GLN A 164 11.24 -1.70 28.25
CA GLN A 164 10.78 -1.61 26.86
C GLN A 164 12.00 -1.74 25.94
N ILE A 165 11.83 -2.50 24.87
CA ILE A 165 12.80 -2.64 23.78
C ILE A 165 12.19 -1.92 22.59
N LEU A 166 12.89 -0.93 22.03
CA LEU A 166 12.36 -0.08 20.94
C LEU A 166 11.00 0.58 21.27
N GLY A 167 10.78 0.93 22.55
CA GLY A 167 9.51 1.50 23.03
C GLY A 167 8.38 0.48 23.22
N MET A 168 8.65 -0.81 23.06
CA MET A 168 7.66 -1.89 23.17
C MET A 168 8.00 -2.86 24.30
N ARG A 169 7.00 -3.21 25.10
CA ARG A 169 7.12 -4.29 26.10
C ARG A 169 6.92 -5.67 25.48
N HIS A 170 6.10 -5.73 24.44
CA HIS A 170 5.67 -6.96 23.79
C HIS A 170 5.57 -6.71 22.29
N PHE A 171 6.24 -7.53 21.50
CA PHE A 171 6.27 -7.41 20.05
C PHE A 171 6.55 -8.78 19.41
N ALA A 172 6.27 -8.89 18.11
CA ALA A 172 6.54 -10.10 17.37
C ALA A 172 7.51 -9.80 16.22
N LEU A 173 8.38 -10.75 15.93
CA LEU A 173 9.33 -10.73 14.83
C LEU A 173 8.82 -11.75 13.82
N TYR A 174 8.35 -11.28 12.67
CA TYR A 174 7.81 -12.13 11.62
C TYR A 174 8.77 -12.23 10.43
N PRO A 175 8.90 -13.40 9.78
CA PRO A 175 9.54 -13.48 8.47
C PRO A 175 8.81 -12.51 7.50
N PRO A 176 9.51 -11.62 6.78
CA PRO A 176 8.87 -10.59 5.95
C PRO A 176 7.89 -11.16 4.93
N ALA A 177 8.17 -12.37 4.42
CA ALA A 177 7.29 -13.08 3.48
C ALA A 177 5.87 -13.29 4.04
N THR A 178 5.72 -13.48 5.36
CA THR A 178 4.42 -13.69 6.01
C THR A 178 3.58 -12.41 6.13
N GLN A 179 4.19 -11.25 5.89
CA GLN A 179 3.55 -9.93 6.05
C GLN A 179 3.56 -9.13 4.74
N GLY A 180 3.79 -9.75 3.58
CA GLY A 180 3.83 -9.03 2.30
C GLY A 180 5.10 -8.18 2.11
N TYR A 181 6.21 -8.54 2.74
CA TYR A 181 7.51 -7.88 2.64
C TYR A 181 7.45 -6.37 2.98
N LEU A 182 7.83 -5.51 2.03
CA LEU A 182 7.88 -4.07 2.20
C LEU A 182 6.50 -3.41 2.05
N ASP A 183 5.55 -4.09 1.42
CA ASP A 183 4.26 -3.51 1.04
C ASP A 183 3.48 -3.05 2.28
N GLU A 184 3.38 -3.91 3.28
CA GLU A 184 2.69 -3.61 4.53
C GLU A 184 3.38 -2.48 5.30
N TRP A 185 4.71 -2.51 5.37
CA TRP A 185 5.48 -1.43 5.99
C TRP A 185 5.24 -0.09 5.28
N LEU A 186 5.27 -0.07 3.95
CA LEU A 186 5.03 1.12 3.15
C LEU A 186 3.61 1.66 3.36
N VAL A 187 2.62 0.77 3.41
CA VAL A 187 1.22 1.16 3.67
C VAL A 187 1.09 1.84 5.02
N HIS A 188 1.65 1.29 6.11
CA HIS A 188 1.57 1.92 7.44
C HIS A 188 2.34 3.24 7.50
N ARG A 189 3.47 3.36 6.78
CA ARG A 189 4.19 4.64 6.67
C ARG A 189 3.36 5.71 5.96
N LEU A 190 2.69 5.35 4.85
CA LEU A 190 1.79 6.26 4.15
C LEU A 190 0.59 6.66 5.01
N LEU A 191 0.00 5.72 5.77
CA LEU A 191 -1.07 6.03 6.71
C LEU A 191 -0.61 7.05 7.77
N ALA A 192 0.54 6.80 8.41
CA ALA A 192 1.12 7.70 9.41
C ALA A 192 1.42 9.08 8.83
N TYR A 193 2.00 9.14 7.63
CA TYR A 193 2.29 10.39 6.92
C TYR A 193 1.03 11.23 6.68
N ASN A 194 -0.08 10.58 6.33
CA ASN A 194 -1.37 11.23 6.12
C ASN A 194 -2.14 11.52 7.43
N GLY A 195 -1.50 11.37 8.59
CA GLY A 195 -2.11 11.60 9.90
C GLY A 195 -3.20 10.58 10.26
N LEU A 196 -3.20 9.41 9.62
CA LEU A 196 -4.11 8.30 9.92
C LEU A 196 -3.48 7.38 10.97
N HIS A 197 -4.33 6.60 11.64
CA HIS A 197 -3.87 5.57 12.55
C HIS A 197 -3.10 4.50 11.76
N ALA A 198 -1.86 4.27 12.17
CA ALA A 198 -0.97 3.28 11.59
C ALA A 198 -0.39 2.40 12.70
N LEU A 199 -0.05 1.16 12.35
CA LEU A 199 0.73 0.30 13.22
C LEU A 199 2.19 0.74 13.20
N GLN A 200 2.85 0.70 14.36
CA GLN A 200 4.29 0.91 14.44
C GLN A 200 4.98 -0.36 13.93
N ARG A 201 5.15 -0.45 12.62
CA ARG A 201 5.83 -1.57 11.95
C ARG A 201 7.18 -1.13 11.43
N ASP A 202 8.17 -1.97 11.63
CA ASP A 202 9.52 -1.71 11.15
C ASP A 202 10.23 -2.95 10.63
N LEU A 203 11.29 -2.73 9.85
CA LEU A 203 12.19 -3.80 9.42
C LEU A 203 13.42 -3.77 10.31
N VAL A 204 13.72 -4.90 10.95
CA VAL A 204 14.85 -5.06 11.85
C VAL A 204 15.74 -6.20 11.40
N SER A 205 17.04 -6.04 11.59
CA SER A 205 18.03 -7.11 11.36
C SER A 205 18.21 -7.89 12.66
N VAL A 206 17.86 -9.16 12.67
CA VAL A 206 17.88 -10.01 13.87
C VAL A 206 18.93 -11.09 13.72
N ASP A 207 19.89 -11.13 14.65
CA ASP A 207 20.78 -12.27 14.83
C ASP A 207 20.29 -13.14 16.00
N ALA A 208 19.83 -14.34 15.68
CA ALA A 208 19.36 -15.32 16.66
C ALA A 208 20.40 -16.44 16.93
N GLY A 209 21.64 -16.27 16.49
CA GLY A 209 22.72 -17.27 16.61
C GLY A 209 22.64 -18.43 15.61
N GLN A 210 21.68 -18.41 14.67
CA GLN A 210 21.46 -19.47 13.66
C GLN A 210 21.91 -19.05 12.25
N GLY A 211 23.21 -18.79 12.08
CA GLY A 211 23.79 -18.54 10.75
C GLY A 211 23.86 -17.06 10.34
N GLY A 212 23.74 -16.13 11.28
CA GLY A 212 23.90 -14.69 11.08
C GLY A 212 22.57 -13.93 11.09
N SER A 213 22.65 -12.61 10.84
CA SER A 213 21.49 -11.73 10.90
C SER A 213 20.54 -11.92 9.71
N ARG A 214 19.24 -11.92 9.98
CA ARG A 214 18.15 -11.97 8.99
C ARG A 214 17.18 -10.80 9.18
N ILE A 215 16.52 -10.37 8.12
CA ILE A 215 15.54 -9.28 8.20
C ILE A 215 14.20 -9.82 8.67
N TYR A 216 13.63 -9.21 9.71
CA TYR A 216 12.29 -9.48 10.23
C TYR A 216 11.41 -8.24 10.13
N ALA A 217 10.11 -8.46 10.00
CA ALA A 217 9.09 -7.45 10.21
C ALA A 217 8.70 -7.45 11.70
N LEU A 218 8.84 -6.28 12.32
CA LEU A 218 8.47 -5.95 13.70
C LEU A 218 7.06 -5.35 13.75
#